data_AF-A0A941N3M4-F1
#
_entry.id   AF-A0A941N3M4-F1
#
_cell.length_a   1.000
_cell.length_b   1.000
_cell.length_c   1.000
_cell.angle_alpha   90.00
_cell.angle_beta   90.00
_cell.angle_gamma   90.00
#
_symmetry.space_group_name_H-M   'P 1'
#
loop_
_entity.id
_entity.type
_entity.pdbx_description
1 polymer ?
#
loop_
_entity_poly.entity_id
_entity_poly.type
_entity_poly.pdbx_seq_one_letter_code
_entity_poly.pdbx_strand_id
1 'polypeptide(L)'
;MDHNVVEHWDSLDQLRAAHGAADFLQVQNSEDYAPIVENSFLPAYQNPLSTFGIDVDTASYTNVQRFLSAWQIPPRDAVRLEELINYFGYAYPQPAPGQPLSVMVDAANCPWNPDNRLVRIGVQGRSVSPEQRPPSNLVFLVDVSGSMQAANKLPYVKLGLSLLTRQLTENDRVAIVTYSNSAVKRL
;
A
#
# COMPACT_ATOMS: atom_id res chain seq x y z
N MET A 1 -16.50 14.13 -29.42
CA MET A 1 -15.77 15.38 -29.18
C MET A 1 -15.86 15.63 -27.69
N ASP A 2 -14.74 15.41 -27.00
CA ASP A 2 -14.24 16.27 -25.93
C ASP A 2 -12.86 15.71 -25.58
N HIS A 3 -11.88 16.26 -26.31
CA HIS A 3 -10.47 16.18 -25.98
C HIS A 3 -10.26 17.23 -24.89
N ASN A 4 -9.87 16.86 -23.66
CA ASN A 4 -9.13 17.72 -22.72
C ASN A 4 -8.90 17.03 -21.36
N VAL A 5 -8.00 16.06 -21.32
CA VAL A 5 -7.40 15.58 -20.05
C VAL A 5 -5.86 15.64 -20.06
N VAL A 6 -5.24 15.98 -21.20
CA VAL A 6 -3.77 16.00 -21.34
C VAL A 6 -3.16 17.37 -20.97
N GLU A 7 -3.92 18.45 -20.92
CA GLU A 7 -3.38 19.81 -20.68
C GLU A 7 -3.15 20.18 -19.20
N HIS A 8 -3.40 19.27 -18.24
CA HIS A 8 -3.29 19.65 -16.82
C HIS A 8 -1.89 19.49 -16.22
N TRP A 9 -0.99 18.75 -16.88
CA TRP A 9 0.37 18.48 -16.36
C TRP A 9 1.33 19.67 -16.53
N ASP A 10 1.18 20.46 -17.60
CA ASP A 10 1.96 21.69 -17.82
C ASP A 10 1.66 22.77 -16.75
N SER A 11 0.49 22.70 -16.11
CA SER A 11 0.12 23.62 -15.02
C SER A 11 0.92 23.40 -13.73
N LEU A 12 1.49 22.21 -13.52
CA LEU A 12 2.29 21.90 -12.32
C LEU A 12 3.69 22.50 -12.40
N ASP A 13 4.29 22.57 -13.59
CA ASP A 13 5.55 23.28 -13.80
C ASP A 13 5.34 24.81 -13.79
N GLN A 14 4.17 25.29 -14.20
CA GLN A 14 3.80 26.70 -14.02
C GLN A 14 3.53 27.07 -12.54
N LEU A 15 2.96 26.16 -11.75
CA LEU A 15 2.81 26.31 -10.29
C LEU A 15 4.16 26.38 -9.56
N ARG A 16 5.17 25.64 -10.04
CA ARG A 16 6.56 25.75 -9.56
C ARG A 16 7.18 27.12 -9.85
N ALA A 17 6.85 27.73 -10.98
CA ALA A 17 7.38 29.03 -11.39
C ALA A 17 6.68 30.22 -10.69
N ALA A 18 5.38 30.08 -10.37
CA ALA A 18 4.59 31.14 -9.74
C ALA A 18 4.84 31.29 -8.22
N HIS A 19 5.28 30.23 -7.54
CA HIS A 19 5.67 30.25 -6.13
C HIS A 19 7.19 30.38 -5.98
N GLY A 20 7.69 31.58 -6.22
CA GLY A 20 9.11 31.90 -6.03
C GLY A 20 9.60 31.51 -4.64
N ALA A 21 10.68 30.73 -4.62
CA ALA A 21 11.63 30.48 -3.52
C ALA A 21 11.13 30.82 -2.10
N ALA A 22 10.02 30.22 -1.68
CA ALA A 22 9.80 30.01 -0.26
C ALA A 22 10.72 28.84 0.11
N ASP A 23 11.58 29.01 1.11
CA ASP A 23 12.29 27.92 1.77
C ASP A 23 11.23 26.91 2.25
N PHE A 24 10.91 25.95 1.38
CA PHE A 24 10.20 24.74 1.76
C PHE A 24 11.14 24.07 2.74
N LEU A 25 10.84 24.23 4.04
CA LEU A 25 11.47 23.45 5.09
C LEU A 25 11.53 22.01 4.59
N GLN A 26 12.74 21.57 4.22
CA GLN A 26 13.00 20.17 3.97
C GLN A 26 12.72 19.49 5.31
N VAL A 27 11.48 19.03 5.50
CA VAL A 27 11.22 17.92 6.39
C VAL A 27 12.17 16.86 5.85
N GLN A 28 13.26 16.58 6.59
CA GLN A 28 14.21 15.56 6.21
C GLN A 28 13.43 14.25 6.13
N ASN A 29 13.02 13.91 4.91
CA ASN A 29 12.33 12.68 4.64
C ASN A 29 13.41 11.60 4.67
N SER A 30 13.46 10.85 5.77
CA SER A 30 14.34 9.71 5.95
C SER A 30 13.72 8.42 5.40
N GLU A 31 12.60 8.52 4.69
CA GLU A 31 11.97 7.39 4.02
C GLU A 31 12.71 7.06 2.74
N ASP A 32 13.06 5.78 2.62
CA ASP A 32 13.73 5.20 1.47
C ASP A 32 12.69 4.43 0.65
N TYR A 33 12.69 4.65 -0.67
CA TYR A 33 11.76 4.01 -1.59
C TYR A 33 12.56 3.27 -2.65
N ALA A 34 12.27 1.98 -2.78
CA ALA A 34 12.87 1.17 -3.83
C ALA A 34 12.45 1.70 -5.21
N PRO A 35 13.38 1.85 -6.17
CA PRO A 35 13.04 2.27 -7.51
C PRO A 35 12.00 1.35 -8.16
N ILE A 36 10.97 1.94 -8.77
CA ILE A 36 9.96 1.18 -9.50
C ILE A 36 10.52 0.79 -10.87
N VAL A 37 10.66 -0.53 -11.09
CA VAL A 37 11.08 -1.09 -12.39
C VAL A 37 9.85 -1.66 -13.09
N GLU A 38 9.46 -1.04 -14.21
CA GLU A 38 8.34 -1.52 -15.01
C GLU A 38 8.72 -2.75 -15.82
N ASN A 39 7.76 -3.67 -15.96
CA ASN A 39 7.92 -4.84 -16.81
C ASN A 39 7.89 -4.42 -18.29
N SER A 40 8.75 -5.04 -19.08
CA SER A 40 8.71 -4.88 -20.54
C SER A 40 7.47 -5.55 -21.14
N PHE A 41 6.98 -5.01 -22.24
CA PHE A 41 5.91 -5.66 -23.01
C PHE A 41 6.41 -6.96 -23.63
N LEU A 42 5.72 -8.06 -23.35
CA LEU A 42 6.03 -9.38 -23.89
C LEU A 42 4.96 -9.82 -24.89
N PRO A 43 5.34 -10.41 -26.04
CA PRO A 43 4.37 -10.97 -26.98
C PRO A 43 3.60 -12.12 -26.35
N ALA A 44 2.26 -12.02 -26.33
CA ALA A 44 1.39 -13.01 -25.69
C ALA A 44 1.48 -14.41 -26.34
N TYR A 45 1.78 -14.50 -27.64
CA TYR A 45 1.94 -15.80 -28.31
C TYR A 45 3.20 -16.57 -27.85
N GLN A 46 4.23 -15.85 -27.39
CA GLN A 46 5.45 -16.45 -26.83
C GLN A 46 5.35 -16.63 -25.31
N ASN A 47 4.63 -15.73 -24.64
CA ASN A 47 4.48 -15.70 -23.19
C ASN A 47 2.98 -15.74 -22.82
N PRO A 48 2.29 -16.88 -23.06
CA PRO A 48 0.84 -16.98 -22.88
C PRO A 48 0.41 -17.07 -21.40
N LEU A 49 1.37 -17.15 -20.48
CA LEU A 49 1.13 -17.26 -19.04
C LEU A 49 1.68 -16.01 -18.34
N SER A 50 0.89 -15.45 -17.45
CA SER A 50 1.30 -14.38 -16.54
C SER A 50 1.23 -14.89 -15.11
N THR A 51 2.32 -14.69 -14.37
CA THR A 51 2.41 -15.01 -12.95
C THR A 51 2.49 -13.72 -12.17
N PHE A 52 1.68 -13.58 -11.14
CA PHE A 52 1.71 -12.45 -10.21
C PHE A 52 1.66 -12.96 -8.77
N GLY A 53 2.26 -12.21 -7.86
CA GLY A 53 2.16 -12.48 -6.43
C GLY A 53 0.74 -12.21 -5.93
N ILE A 54 0.33 -12.95 -4.90
CA ILE A 54 -0.94 -12.71 -4.20
C ILE A 54 -0.77 -11.76 -2.99
N ASP A 55 0.44 -11.24 -2.79
CA ASP A 55 0.69 -10.32 -1.69
C ASP A 55 -0.06 -9.00 -1.92
N VAL A 56 -0.64 -8.47 -0.86
CA VAL A 56 -1.49 -7.28 -0.91
C VAL A 56 -0.90 -6.23 0.02
N ASP A 57 -0.03 -5.39 -0.56
CA ASP A 57 0.44 -4.18 0.10
C ASP A 57 -0.53 -3.02 -0.16
N THR A 58 -0.72 -2.16 0.84
CA THR A 58 -1.61 -1.00 0.75
C THR A 58 -0.99 0.27 1.36
N ALA A 59 0.29 0.21 1.74
CA ALA A 59 0.95 1.25 2.53
C ALA A 59 1.16 2.52 1.70
N SER A 60 1.53 2.37 0.43
CA SER A 60 1.78 3.45 -0.52
C SER A 60 0.61 4.42 -0.62
N TYR A 61 -0.65 3.93 -0.62
CA TYR A 61 -1.81 4.82 -0.67
C TYR A 61 -1.84 5.78 0.53
N THR A 62 -1.68 5.27 1.76
CA THR A 62 -1.70 6.11 2.96
C THR A 62 -0.54 7.10 3.00
N ASN A 63 0.60 6.70 2.45
CA ASN A 63 1.78 7.56 2.37
C ASN A 63 1.57 8.68 1.35
N VAL A 64 1.05 8.36 0.17
CA VAL A 64 0.64 9.34 -0.85
C VAL A 64 -0.40 10.30 -0.27
N GLN A 65 -1.42 9.79 0.41
CA GLN A 65 -2.43 10.61 1.08
C GLN A 65 -1.80 11.57 2.08
N ARG A 66 -0.80 11.13 2.87
CA ARG A 66 -0.08 11.99 3.82
C ARG A 66 0.64 13.14 3.11
N PHE A 67 1.37 12.87 2.02
CA PHE A 67 2.03 13.92 1.23
C PHE A 67 1.01 14.92 0.67
N LEU A 68 -0.04 14.42 0.04
CA LEU A 68 -1.07 15.26 -0.56
C LEU A 68 -1.83 16.10 0.49
N SER A 69 -2.09 15.53 1.67
CA SER A 69 -2.71 16.26 2.79
C SER A 69 -1.81 17.37 3.34
N ALA A 70 -0.49 17.23 3.17
CA ALA A 70 0.49 18.24 3.51
C ALA A 70 0.79 19.19 2.33
N TRP A 71 0.02 19.12 1.23
CA TRP A 71 0.26 19.88 0.00
C TRP A 71 1.64 19.65 -0.64
N GLN A 72 2.19 18.46 -0.44
CA GLN A 72 3.46 18.04 -1.00
C GLN A 72 3.24 17.03 -2.12
N ILE A 73 4.05 17.12 -3.17
CA ILE A 73 4.07 16.13 -4.24
C ILE A 73 4.82 14.90 -3.70
N PRO A 74 4.22 13.70 -3.72
CA PRO A 74 4.90 12.49 -3.27
C PRO A 74 6.09 12.17 -4.19
N PRO A 75 7.19 11.61 -3.66
CA PRO A 75 8.25 11.06 -4.47
C PRO A 75 7.70 10.03 -5.47
N ARG A 76 8.26 9.96 -6.68
CA ARG A 76 7.79 9.03 -7.73
C ARG A 76 7.72 7.59 -7.22
N ASP A 77 8.79 7.12 -6.57
CA ASP A 77 8.90 5.75 -6.09
C ASP A 77 8.03 5.46 -4.85
N ALA A 78 7.44 6.50 -4.24
CA ALA A 78 6.43 6.34 -3.20
C ALA A 78 5.05 5.98 -3.76
N VAL A 79 4.82 6.14 -5.08
CA VAL A 79 3.53 5.88 -5.75
C VAL A 79 3.56 4.49 -6.40
N ARG A 80 3.23 3.46 -5.61
CA ARG A 80 3.17 2.07 -6.07
C ARG A 80 1.75 1.76 -6.57
N LEU A 81 1.58 1.72 -7.89
CA LEU A 81 0.27 1.61 -8.54
C LEU A 81 -0.57 0.44 -8.02
N GLU A 82 0.05 -0.73 -7.86
CA GLU A 82 -0.60 -1.93 -7.32
C GLU A 82 -1.20 -1.69 -5.93
N GLU A 83 -0.44 -1.05 -5.03
CA GLU A 83 -0.87 -0.76 -3.67
C GLU A 83 -1.97 0.30 -3.62
N LEU A 84 -1.94 1.27 -4.54
CA LEU A 84 -2.99 2.28 -4.68
C LEU A 84 -4.31 1.65 -5.11
N ILE A 85 -4.27 0.69 -6.04
CA ILE A 85 -5.47 -0.02 -6.51
C ILE A 85 -5.97 -0.97 -5.41
N ASN A 86 -5.06 -1.67 -4.74
CA ASN A 86 -5.37 -2.67 -3.71
C ASN A 86 -5.84 -2.08 -2.38
N TYR A 87 -5.60 -0.79 -2.12
CA TYR A 87 -6.04 -0.13 -0.89
C TYR A 87 -7.56 -0.20 -0.67
N PHE A 88 -8.34 -0.21 -1.75
CA PHE A 88 -9.79 -0.19 -1.67
C PHE A 88 -10.37 -1.59 -1.56
N GLY A 89 -11.38 -1.74 -0.69
CA GLY A 89 -12.19 -2.95 -0.63
C GLY A 89 -13.12 -3.05 -1.84
N TYR A 90 -13.03 -4.15 -2.58
CA TYR A 90 -13.92 -4.46 -3.70
C TYR A 90 -14.87 -5.60 -3.31
N ALA A 91 -16.12 -5.52 -3.77
CA ALA A 91 -17.13 -6.53 -3.51
C ALA A 91 -17.03 -7.71 -4.51
N TYR A 92 -15.90 -8.43 -4.47
CA TYR A 92 -15.72 -9.63 -5.29
C TYR A 92 -16.56 -10.81 -4.76
N PRO A 93 -17.11 -11.66 -5.63
CA PRO A 93 -17.89 -12.82 -5.20
C PRO A 93 -17.01 -13.82 -4.45
N GLN A 94 -17.57 -14.46 -3.42
CA GLN A 94 -16.91 -15.56 -2.71
C GLN A 94 -16.67 -16.76 -3.65
N PRO A 95 -15.61 -17.54 -3.43
CA PRO A 95 -15.39 -18.77 -4.20
C PRO A 95 -16.54 -19.76 -4.02
N ALA A 96 -16.85 -20.50 -5.09
CA ALA A 96 -17.82 -21.58 -5.05
C ALA A 96 -17.38 -22.69 -4.07
N PRO A 97 -18.30 -23.50 -3.50
CA PRO A 97 -17.94 -24.60 -2.63
C PRO A 97 -16.89 -25.53 -3.25
N GLY A 98 -15.80 -25.77 -2.53
CA GLY A 98 -14.68 -26.61 -3.00
C GLY A 98 -13.63 -25.88 -3.84
N GLN A 99 -13.85 -24.61 -4.22
CA GLN A 99 -12.84 -23.79 -4.89
C GLN A 99 -12.09 -22.91 -3.89
N PRO A 100 -10.75 -22.76 -4.03
CA PRO A 100 -9.97 -21.94 -3.11
C PRO A 100 -10.10 -20.43 -3.40
N LEU A 101 -10.34 -20.06 -4.67
CA LEU A 101 -10.33 -18.69 -5.16
C LEU A 101 -11.48 -18.44 -6.13
N SER A 102 -12.01 -17.23 -6.11
CA SER A 102 -12.86 -16.65 -7.15
C SER A 102 -12.05 -15.63 -7.94
N VAL A 103 -12.24 -15.59 -9.26
CA VAL A 103 -11.50 -14.70 -10.16
C VAL A 103 -12.48 -13.88 -10.99
N MET A 104 -12.27 -12.57 -11.02
CA MET A 104 -13.00 -11.62 -11.84
C MET A 104 -12.02 -10.88 -12.74
N VAL A 105 -12.39 -10.69 -14.00
CA VAL A 105 -11.55 -9.99 -14.98
C VAL A 105 -12.37 -8.87 -15.59
N ASP A 106 -11.89 -7.65 -15.41
CA ASP A 106 -12.46 -6.45 -16.00
C ASP A 106 -11.47 -5.85 -16.99
N ALA A 107 -11.98 -5.29 -18.09
CA ALA A 107 -11.16 -4.61 -19.08
C ALA A 107 -11.74 -3.23 -19.40
N ALA A 108 -10.87 -2.21 -19.41
CA ALA A 108 -11.20 -0.84 -19.74
C ALA A 108 -10.27 -0.29 -20.84
N ASN A 109 -10.70 0.81 -21.46
CA ASN A 109 -9.80 1.58 -22.34
C ASN A 109 -8.69 2.20 -21.51
N CYS A 110 -7.47 2.23 -22.04
CA CYS A 110 -6.37 2.94 -21.41
C CYS A 110 -6.45 4.43 -21.77
N PRO A 111 -6.62 5.34 -20.78
CA PRO A 111 -6.87 6.75 -21.08
C PRO A 111 -5.64 7.48 -21.63
N TRP A 112 -4.43 6.98 -21.38
CA TRP A 112 -3.18 7.58 -21.86
C TRP A 112 -2.57 6.87 -23.07
N ASN A 113 -3.12 5.74 -23.51
CA ASN A 113 -2.67 5.04 -24.71
C ASN A 113 -3.82 4.25 -25.36
N PRO A 114 -4.42 4.75 -26.46
CA PRO A 114 -5.59 4.13 -27.07
C PRO A 114 -5.31 2.76 -27.71
N ASP A 115 -4.05 2.45 -28.02
CA ASP A 115 -3.65 1.14 -28.56
C ASP A 115 -3.64 0.05 -27.48
N ASN A 116 -3.70 0.45 -26.19
CA ASN A 116 -3.66 -0.44 -25.05
C ASN A 116 -5.01 -0.56 -24.35
N ARG A 117 -5.19 -1.69 -23.65
CA ARG A 117 -6.31 -1.93 -22.73
C ARG A 117 -5.77 -2.12 -21.33
N LEU A 118 -6.48 -1.59 -20.35
CA LEU A 118 -6.23 -1.88 -18.95
C LEU A 118 -7.03 -3.11 -18.57
N VAL A 119 -6.36 -4.12 -18.02
CA VAL A 119 -7.01 -5.33 -17.51
C VAL A 119 -6.78 -5.38 -16.02
N ARG A 120 -7.86 -5.55 -15.25
CA ARG A 120 -7.82 -5.77 -13.81
C ARG A 120 -8.24 -7.20 -13.53
N ILE A 121 -7.42 -7.90 -12.75
CA ILE A 121 -7.72 -9.24 -12.26
C ILE A 121 -8.02 -9.12 -10.77
N GLY A 122 -9.27 -9.29 -10.39
CA GLY A 122 -9.70 -9.41 -9.01
C GLY A 122 -9.64 -10.86 -8.56
N VAL A 123 -8.99 -11.12 -7.42
CA VAL A 123 -8.90 -12.46 -6.83
C VAL A 123 -9.46 -12.40 -5.41
N GLN A 124 -10.39 -13.29 -5.10
CA GLN A 124 -11.03 -13.38 -3.78
C GLN A 124 -10.87 -14.78 -3.20
N GLY A 125 -10.16 -14.87 -2.07
CA GLY A 125 -10.15 -16.06 -1.24
C GLY A 125 -11.43 -16.19 -0.40
N ARG A 126 -11.61 -17.33 0.26
CA ARG A 126 -12.72 -17.51 1.19
C ARG A 126 -12.59 -16.55 2.36
N SER A 127 -13.62 -15.72 2.59
CA SER A 127 -13.69 -14.92 3.79
C SER A 127 -13.91 -15.83 5.01
N VAL A 128 -13.05 -15.68 6.01
CA VAL A 128 -13.18 -16.34 7.31
C VAL A 128 -13.72 -15.30 8.28
N SER A 129 -14.83 -15.61 8.95
CA SER A 129 -15.37 -14.69 9.94
C SER A 129 -14.45 -14.64 11.16
N PRO A 130 -14.41 -13.53 11.92
CA PRO A 130 -13.58 -13.43 13.12
C PRO A 130 -13.79 -14.58 14.11
N GLU A 131 -15.03 -15.10 14.20
CA GLU A 131 -15.41 -16.21 15.09
C GLU A 131 -14.87 -17.56 14.62
N GLN A 132 -14.56 -17.70 13.32
CA GLN A 132 -13.97 -18.90 12.72
C GLN A 132 -12.44 -18.83 12.67
N ARG A 133 -11.85 -17.71 13.09
CA ARG A 133 -10.39 -17.53 13.10
C ARG A 133 -9.76 -18.46 14.15
N PRO A 134 -8.72 -19.23 13.78
CA PRO A 134 -8.00 -20.04 14.75
C PRO A 134 -7.24 -19.17 15.77
N PRO A 135 -7.03 -19.67 17.00
CA PRO A 135 -6.16 -19.02 17.98
C PRO A 135 -4.78 -18.74 17.39
N SER A 136 -4.26 -17.54 17.64
CA SER A 136 -3.02 -17.05 17.05
C SER A 136 -1.95 -16.76 18.10
N ASN A 137 -0.69 -17.03 17.74
CA ASN A 137 0.48 -16.66 18.54
C ASN A 137 1.21 -15.52 17.82
N LEU A 138 1.05 -14.29 18.29
CA LEU A 138 1.60 -13.10 17.67
C LEU A 138 2.86 -12.65 18.43
N VAL A 139 3.98 -12.55 17.73
CA VAL A 139 5.25 -12.09 18.30
C VAL A 139 5.68 -10.81 17.60
N PHE A 140 5.73 -9.71 18.34
CA PHE A 140 6.14 -8.40 17.84
C PHE A 140 7.56 -8.09 18.27
N LEU A 141 8.41 -7.72 17.31
CA LEU A 141 9.71 -7.11 17.57
C LEU A 141 9.57 -5.59 17.35
N VAL A 142 9.75 -4.81 18.41
CA VAL A 142 9.51 -3.36 18.40
C VAL A 142 10.80 -2.60 18.67
N ASP A 143 11.21 -1.76 17.73
CA ASP A 143 12.31 -0.80 17.90
C ASP A 143 11.86 0.33 18.84
N VAL A 144 12.64 0.56 19.90
CA VAL A 144 12.45 1.66 20.85
C VAL A 144 13.68 2.58 20.94
N SER A 145 14.54 2.54 19.93
CA SER A 145 15.72 3.39 19.80
C SER A 145 15.38 4.88 19.70
N GLY A 146 16.37 5.75 19.88
CA GLY A 146 16.19 7.20 19.84
C GLY A 146 15.58 7.70 18.52
N SER A 147 15.83 7.02 17.40
CA SER A 147 15.27 7.37 16.08
C SER A 147 13.74 7.22 16.01
N MET A 148 13.15 6.45 16.93
CA MET A 148 11.72 6.17 17.03
C MET A 148 10.94 7.18 17.87
N GLN A 149 11.62 8.19 18.44
CA GLN A 149 11.00 9.20 19.31
C GLN A 149 10.11 10.22 18.58
N ALA A 150 10.18 10.29 17.25
CA ALA A 150 9.34 11.17 16.46
C ALA A 150 7.84 10.85 16.65
N ALA A 151 6.99 11.88 16.65
CA ALA A 151 5.56 11.77 16.95
C ALA A 151 4.81 10.79 16.03
N ASN A 152 5.28 10.61 14.79
CA ASN A 152 4.74 9.72 13.78
C ASN A 152 5.37 8.32 13.75
N LYS A 153 6.20 7.95 14.75
CA LYS A 153 6.88 6.64 14.81
C LYS A 153 6.37 5.79 15.96
N LEU A 154 7.10 5.67 17.07
CA LEU A 154 6.72 4.81 18.20
C LEU A 154 5.31 5.09 18.75
N PRO A 155 4.82 6.35 18.81
CA PRO A 155 3.45 6.61 19.20
C PRO A 155 2.42 5.93 18.28
N TYR A 156 2.65 5.89 16.97
CA TYR A 156 1.77 5.20 16.01
C TYR A 156 1.85 3.68 16.16
N VAL A 157 3.04 3.14 16.44
CA VAL A 157 3.19 1.70 16.74
C VAL A 157 2.35 1.33 17.97
N LYS A 158 2.41 2.13 19.03
CA LYS A 158 1.58 1.93 20.25
C LYS A 158 0.09 1.98 19.92
N LEU A 159 -0.34 2.94 19.10
CA LEU A 159 -1.72 3.05 18.65
C LEU A 159 -2.16 1.81 17.85
N GLY A 160 -1.35 1.38 16.89
CA GLY A 160 -1.62 0.21 16.06
C GLY A 160 -1.74 -1.07 16.91
N LEU A 161 -0.81 -1.30 17.84
CA LEU A 161 -0.89 -2.41 18.78
C LEU A 161 -2.14 -2.32 19.67
N SER A 162 -2.54 -1.11 20.09
CA SER A 162 -3.77 -0.91 20.88
C SER A 162 -5.06 -1.14 20.08
N LEU A 163 -5.03 -0.96 18.77
CA LEU A 163 -6.15 -1.30 17.89
C LEU A 163 -6.20 -2.82 17.67
N LEU A 164 -5.04 -3.45 17.49
CA LEU A 164 -4.93 -4.90 17.34
C LEU A 164 -5.51 -5.64 18.55
N THR A 165 -5.26 -5.17 19.78
CA THR A 165 -5.79 -5.84 20.98
C THR A 165 -7.32 -5.94 21.00
N ARG A 166 -8.03 -5.08 20.27
CA ARG A 166 -9.50 -5.13 20.14
C ARG A 166 -9.99 -6.28 19.24
N GLN A 167 -9.10 -6.88 18.47
CA GLN A 167 -9.39 -8.01 17.58
C GLN A 167 -8.94 -9.37 18.15
N LEU A 168 -8.29 -9.35 19.32
CA LEU A 168 -7.85 -10.55 20.02
C LEU A 168 -8.98 -11.15 20.85
N THR A 169 -8.90 -12.46 21.03
CA THR A 169 -9.73 -13.28 21.90
C THR A 169 -8.90 -13.77 23.08
N GLU A 170 -9.55 -14.33 24.09
CA GLU A 170 -8.90 -14.96 25.24
C GLU A 170 -7.99 -16.15 24.89
N ASN A 171 -8.13 -16.70 23.68
CA ASN A 171 -7.34 -17.82 23.20
C ASN A 171 -6.05 -17.37 22.47
N ASP A 172 -5.90 -16.08 22.17
CA ASP A 172 -4.72 -15.56 21.51
C ASP A 172 -3.59 -15.30 22.49
N ARG A 173 -2.36 -15.45 22.00
CA ARG A 173 -1.15 -15.14 22.78
C ARG A 173 -0.35 -14.06 22.08
N VAL A 174 0.11 -13.10 22.86
CA VAL A 174 0.94 -11.98 22.38
C VAL A 174 2.25 -11.99 23.15
N ALA A 175 3.36 -11.81 22.42
CA ALA A 175 4.65 -11.50 23.02
C ALA A 175 5.21 -10.23 22.36
N ILE A 176 5.76 -9.32 23.17
CA ILE A 176 6.41 -8.10 22.67
C ILE A 176 7.87 -8.12 23.10
N VAL A 177 8.75 -8.17 22.11
CA VAL A 177 10.19 -8.03 22.30
C VAL A 177 10.55 -6.61 21.91
N THR A 178 11.06 -5.83 22.85
CA THR A 178 11.58 -4.49 22.54
C THR A 178 13.09 -4.59 22.31
N TYR A 179 13.60 -3.87 21.32
CA TYR A 179 15.05 -3.71 21.19
C TYR A 179 15.44 -2.23 21.16
N SER A 180 16.50 -1.92 21.89
CA SER A 180 17.33 -0.72 21.69
C SER A 180 18.77 -1.21 21.49
N ASN A 181 19.82 -0.49 21.88
CA ASN A 181 21.21 -1.01 21.88
C ASN A 181 21.39 -2.34 22.67
N SER A 182 20.34 -2.90 23.27
CA SER A 182 20.15 -4.29 23.67
C SER A 182 18.68 -4.75 23.54
N ALA A 183 18.42 -6.05 23.42
CA ALA A 183 17.07 -6.63 23.34
C ALA A 183 16.53 -7.01 24.74
N VAL A 184 15.30 -6.59 25.04
CA VAL A 184 14.58 -6.89 26.29
C VAL A 184 13.20 -7.48 25.96
N LYS A 185 12.92 -8.69 26.45
CA LYS A 185 11.63 -9.37 26.29
C LYS A 185 10.64 -8.88 27.35
N ARG A 186 9.43 -8.47 26.95
CA ARG A 186 8.29 -8.27 27.86
C ARG A 186 7.20 -9.30 27.53
N LEU A 187 6.88 -10.11 28.53
CA LEU A 187 5.79 -11.10 28.47
C LEU A 187 4.46 -10.43 28.76
#